data_AF-A0A0B8T3N5-F1
#
_entry.id   AF-A0A0B8T3N5-F1
#
_cell.length_a   1.000
_cell.length_b   1.000
_cell.length_c   1.000
_cell.angle_alpha   90.00
_cell.angle_beta   90.00
_cell.angle_gamma   90.00
#
_symmetry.space_group_name_H-M   'P 1'
#
loop_
_entity.id
_entity.type
_entity.pdbx_description
1 polymer ?
#
loop_
_entity_poly.entity_id
_entity_poly.type
_entity_poly.pdbx_seq_one_letter_code
_entity_poly.pdbx_strand_id
1 'polypeptide(L)'
;MTREELKKGNVIRERQSDENDMKIAFHYVMRDNENVGIGLFHGDNPHCTIAMIKDFKGNPLGQEESAGYPTTEKELDELDALFHDYLED
;
A
#
# COMPACT_ATOMS: atom_id res chain seq x y z
N MET A 1 2.66 -10.84 -7.54
CA MET A 1 3.08 -10.46 -6.17
C MET A 1 1.85 -10.55 -5.28
N THR A 2 2.00 -10.98 -4.02
CA THR A 2 0.91 -11.12 -3.03
C THR A 2 1.20 -10.27 -1.79
N ARG A 3 0.25 -10.14 -0.84
CA ARG A 3 0.45 -9.47 0.47
C ARG A 3 1.68 -9.97 1.21
N GLU A 4 1.92 -11.28 1.20
CA GLU A 4 3.10 -11.88 1.83
C GLU A 4 4.39 -11.55 1.08
N GLU A 5 4.32 -11.45 -0.24
CA GLU A 5 5.47 -11.06 -1.06
C GLU A 5 5.78 -9.55 -0.94
N LEU A 6 4.76 -8.73 -0.67
CA LEU A 6 4.90 -7.30 -0.35
C LEU A 6 5.70 -7.10 0.95
N LYS A 7 5.56 -8.02 1.92
CA LYS A 7 6.43 -8.03 3.12
C LYS A 7 7.89 -8.40 2.84
N LYS A 8 8.15 -9.10 1.73
CA LYS A 8 9.51 -9.52 1.33
C LYS A 8 10.21 -8.50 0.43
N GLY A 9 9.46 -7.60 -0.20
CA GLY A 9 10.05 -6.54 -1.00
C GLY A 9 10.71 -5.48 -0.13
N ASN A 10 11.54 -4.63 -0.75
CA ASN A 10 12.22 -3.57 -0.03
C ASN A 10 11.27 -2.39 0.14
N VAL A 11 11.02 -2.01 1.40
CA VAL A 11 10.31 -0.76 1.70
C VAL A 11 11.23 0.41 1.32
N ILE A 12 10.83 1.16 0.30
CA ILE A 12 11.59 2.31 -0.21
C ILE A 12 11.11 3.63 0.40
N ARG A 13 9.86 3.68 0.86
CA ARG A 13 9.23 4.86 1.44
C ARG A 13 8.12 4.44 2.38
N GLU A 14 7.94 5.20 3.44
CA GLU A 14 6.84 5.04 4.39
C GLU A 14 6.17 6.41 4.59
N ARG A 15 4.85 6.43 4.63
CA ARG A 15 4.07 7.60 5.05
C ARG A 15 3.10 7.18 6.13
N GLN A 16 2.95 8.01 7.16
CA GLN A 16 1.97 7.79 8.22
C GLN A 16 0.94 8.92 8.18
N SER A 17 -0.32 8.58 8.43
CA SER A 17 -1.46 9.50 8.49
C SER A 17 -2.33 9.12 9.68
N ASP A 18 -2.84 10.10 10.41
CA ASP A 18 -3.81 9.86 11.50
C ASP A 18 -5.22 10.15 10.94
N GLU A 19 -5.98 9.09 10.66
CA GLU A 19 -7.35 9.18 10.12
C GLU A 19 -8.31 8.44 11.06
N ASN A 20 -9.43 9.06 11.43
CA ASN A 20 -10.48 8.45 12.26
C ASN A 20 -9.99 7.85 13.60
N ASP A 21 -9.10 8.56 14.33
CA ASP A 21 -8.51 8.06 15.59
C ASP A 21 -7.65 6.78 15.42
N MET A 22 -7.34 6.41 14.18
CA MET A 22 -6.55 5.24 13.81
C MET A 22 -5.29 5.69 13.07
N LYS A 23 -4.13 5.17 13.49
CA LYS A 23 -2.89 5.39 12.75
C LYS A 23 -2.94 4.61 11.46
N ILE A 24 -2.61 5.23 10.34
CA ILE A 24 -2.52 4.58 9.05
C ILE A 24 -1.08 4.69 8.59
N ALA A 25 -0.46 3.57 8.21
CA ALA A 25 0.86 3.56 7.61
C ALA A 25 0.78 3.00 6.18
N PHE A 26 1.44 3.69 5.26
CA PHE A 26 1.54 3.35 3.85
C PHE A 26 2.99 2.98 3.56
N HIS A 27 3.23 1.73 3.19
CA HIS A 27 4.57 1.24 2.89
C HIS A 27 4.68 1.03 1.38
N TYR A 28 5.58 1.78 0.75
CA TYR A 28 5.92 1.61 -0.65
C TYR A 28 7.00 0.56 -0.77
N VAL A 29 6.73 -0.45 -1.55
CA VAL A 29 7.59 -1.60 -1.70
C VAL A 29 7.97 -1.77 -3.15
N MET A 30 9.28 -1.79 -3.40
CA MET A 30 9.82 -2.13 -4.70
C MET A 30 10.33 -3.55 -4.69
N ARG A 31 10.01 -4.30 -5.75
CA ARG A 31 10.49 -5.66 -5.96
C ARG A 31 10.95 -5.86 -7.40
N ASP A 32 12.09 -6.52 -7.55
CA ASP A 32 12.67 -6.87 -8.86
C ASP A 32 12.87 -5.66 -9.79
N ASN A 33 13.15 -4.47 -9.24
CA ASN A 33 13.27 -3.19 -9.96
C ASN A 33 12.04 -2.79 -10.81
N GLU A 34 10.94 -3.55 -10.80
CA GLU A 34 9.81 -3.39 -11.74
C GLU A 34 8.41 -3.43 -11.09
N ASN A 35 8.27 -4.01 -9.88
CA ASN A 35 6.97 -4.09 -9.22
C ASN A 35 6.89 -3.12 -8.03
N VAL A 36 5.91 -2.21 -8.07
CA VAL A 36 5.65 -1.23 -7.01
C VAL A 36 4.35 -1.63 -6.30
N GLY A 37 4.45 -2.07 -5.06
CA GLY A 37 3.30 -2.31 -4.19
C GLY A 37 3.17 -1.21 -3.15
N ILE A 38 1.95 -0.85 -2.78
CA ILE A 38 1.68 -0.08 -1.56
C ILE A 38 0.85 -0.95 -0.62
N GLY A 39 1.37 -1.14 0.59
CA GLY A 39 0.63 -1.74 1.69
C GLY A 39 0.08 -0.67 2.62
N LEU A 40 -1.24 -0.71 2.87
CA LEU A 40 -1.89 0.02 3.94
C LEU A 40 -1.87 -0.81 5.23
N PHE A 41 -1.54 -0.18 6.34
CA PHE A 41 -1.53 -0.80 7.66
C PHE A 41 -2.34 0.07 8.62
N HIS A 42 -3.35 -0.51 9.27
CA HIS A 42 -4.18 0.19 10.25
C HIS A 42 -3.73 -0.08 11.69
N GLY A 43 -3.48 0.98 12.45
CA GLY A 43 -3.10 0.97 13.86
C GLY A 43 -1.87 0.12 14.13
N ASP A 44 -2.00 -0.77 15.12
CA ASP A 44 -0.99 -1.76 15.48
C ASP A 44 -1.15 -3.08 14.68
N ASN A 45 -1.89 -3.10 13.57
CA ASN A 45 -2.10 -4.33 12.81
C ASN A 45 -0.79 -4.78 12.13
N PRO A 46 -0.21 -5.93 12.55
CA PRO A 46 1.02 -6.44 11.94
C PRO A 46 0.78 -7.05 10.54
N HIS A 47 -0.50 -7.16 10.15
CA HIS A 47 -0.92 -7.61 8.85
C HIS A 47 -1.35 -6.40 8.01
N CYS A 48 -0.72 -6.23 6.85
CA CYS A 48 -1.13 -5.26 5.83
C CYS A 48 -2.64 -5.38 5.60
N THR A 49 -3.42 -4.32 5.84
CA THR A 49 -4.87 -4.31 5.64
C THR A 49 -5.19 -4.47 4.16
N ILE A 50 -4.57 -3.68 3.29
CA ILE A 50 -4.74 -3.79 1.85
C ILE A 50 -3.42 -3.58 1.15
N ALA A 51 -3.14 -4.46 0.20
CA ALA A 51 -2.01 -4.39 -0.71
C ALA A 51 -2.52 -4.03 -2.10
N MET A 52 -2.20 -2.84 -2.57
CA MET A 52 -2.36 -2.49 -3.98
C MET A 52 -1.04 -2.71 -4.70
N ILE A 53 -1.07 -3.47 -5.78
CA ILE A 53 0.11 -3.84 -6.55
C ILE A 53 -0.04 -3.27 -7.94
N LYS A 54 0.92 -2.44 -8.32
CA LYS A 54 0.96 -1.75 -9.62
C LYS A 54 2.33 -1.90 -10.28
N ASP A 55 2.38 -1.67 -11.59
CA ASP A 55 3.64 -1.49 -12.31
C ASP A 55 4.13 -0.04 -12.19
N PHE A 56 5.36 0.26 -12.65
CA PHE A 56 5.91 1.63 -12.71
C PHE A 56 5.11 2.62 -13.57
N LYS A 57 4.11 2.15 -14.33
CA LYS A 57 3.21 2.99 -15.13
C LYS A 57 1.89 3.25 -14.41
N GLY A 58 1.72 2.70 -13.21
CA GLY A 58 0.50 2.79 -12.41
C GLY A 58 -0.62 1.85 -12.84
N ASN A 59 -0.36 0.90 -13.73
CA ASN A 59 -1.37 -0.09 -14.09
C ASN A 59 -1.56 -1.07 -12.92
N PRO A 60 -2.81 -1.36 -12.53
CA PRO A 60 -3.08 -2.34 -11.49
C PRO A 60 -2.69 -3.74 -11.96
N LEU A 61 -1.74 -4.35 -11.24
CA LEU A 61 -1.33 -5.74 -11.43
C LEU A 61 -2.08 -6.68 -10.47
N GLY A 62 -2.59 -6.17 -9.36
CA GLY A 62 -3.40 -6.92 -8.41
C GLY A 62 -3.74 -6.11 -7.15
N GLN A 63 -4.75 -6.58 -6.42
CA GLN A 63 -5.13 -6.03 -5.12
C GLN A 63 -5.49 -7.17 -4.18
N GLU A 64 -4.98 -7.13 -2.95
CA GLU A 64 -5.34 -8.08 -1.90
C GLU A 64 -5.72 -7.37 -0.62
N GLU A 65 -6.92 -7.63 -0.12
CA GLU A 65 -7.42 -7.11 1.15
C GLU A 65 -7.38 -8.19 2.23
N SER A 66 -7.14 -7.79 3.47
CA SER A 66 -7.28 -8.63 4.65
C SER A 66 -8.73 -8.72 5.08
N ALA A 67 -9.24 -9.94 5.15
CA ALA A 67 -10.56 -10.18 5.71
C ALA A 67 -10.66 -9.59 7.13
N GLY A 68 -11.66 -8.73 7.36
CA GLY A 68 -11.97 -8.15 8.67
C GLY A 68 -11.61 -6.68 8.85
N TYR A 69 -10.93 -6.05 7.88
CA TYR A 69 -10.66 -4.60 7.89
C TYR A 69 -11.27 -3.98 6.63
N PRO A 70 -12.52 -3.47 6.72
CA PRO A 70 -13.15 -2.83 5.56
C PRO A 70 -12.37 -1.57 5.21
N THR A 71 -11.82 -1.53 4.00
CA THR A 71 -11.17 -0.32 3.47
C THR A 71 -12.24 0.63 2.92
N THR A 72 -12.15 1.91 3.22
CA THR A 72 -13.04 2.94 2.68
C THR A 72 -12.55 3.44 1.33
N GLU A 73 -13.46 3.98 0.51
CA GLU A 73 -13.10 4.59 -0.78
C GLU A 73 -12.06 5.70 -0.63
N LYS A 74 -12.16 6.50 0.44
CA LYS A 74 -11.19 7.56 0.75
C LYS A 74 -9.77 7.03 0.98
N GLU A 75 -9.64 5.91 1.70
CA GLU A 75 -8.34 5.28 1.94
C GLU A 75 -7.75 4.70 0.66
N LEU A 76 -8.60 4.19 -0.24
CA LEU A 76 -8.18 3.74 -1.57
C LEU A 76 -7.72 4.92 -2.44
N ASP A 77 -8.47 6.03 -2.45
CA ASP A 77 -8.08 7.26 -3.14
C ASP A 77 -6.75 7.82 -2.59
N GLU A 78 -6.56 7.81 -1.26
CA GLU A 78 -5.30 8.27 -0.65
C GLU A 78 -4.14 7.33 -1.03
N LEU A 79 -4.36 6.01 -1.00
CA LEU A 79 -3.42 5.00 -1.51
C LEU A 79 -3.01 5.25 -2.96
N ASP A 80 -4.00 5.56 -3.81
CA ASP A 80 -3.81 5.81 -5.22
C ASP A 80 -3.04 7.11 -5.45
N ALA A 81 -3.45 8.20 -4.81
CA ALA A 81 -2.77 9.49 -4.85
C ALA A 81 -1.32 9.38 -4.36
N LEU A 82 -1.08 8.62 -3.28
CA LEU A 82 0.24 8.32 -2.77
C LEU A 82 1.10 7.59 -3.78
N PHE A 83 0.52 6.62 -4.49
CA PHE A 83 1.22 5.94 -5.56
C PHE A 83 1.62 6.90 -6.68
N HIS A 84 0.71 7.78 -7.10
CA HIS A 84 0.97 8.76 -8.16
C HIS A 84 2.06 9.76 -7.77
N ASP A 85 2.01 10.29 -6.54
CA ASP A 85 3.05 11.18 -5.98
C ASP A 85 4.45 10.55 -6.07
N TYR A 86 4.56 9.23 -5.85
CA TYR A 86 5.84 8.52 -5.97
C TYR A 86 6.32 8.37 -7.42
N LEU A 87 5.42 8.22 -8.40
CA LEU A 87 5.83 8.12 -9.80
C LEU A 87 6.21 9.45 -10.45
N GLU A 88 5.72 10.56 -9.89
CA GLU A 88 5.98 11.91 -10.40
C GLU A 88 7.28 12.53 -9.84
N ASP A 89 7.86 11.97 -8.77
CA ASP A 89 9.13 12.39 -8.13
C ASP A 89 10.36 11.68 -8.74
#